data_AF-A0A941FL68-F1
#
_entry.id   AF-A0A941FL68-F1
#
_cell.length_a   1.000
_cell.length_b   1.000
_cell.length_c   1.000
_cell.angle_alpha   90.00
_cell.angle_beta   90.00
_cell.angle_gamma   90.00
#
_symmetry.space_group_name_H-M   'P 1'
#
loop_
_entity.id
_entity.type
_entity.pdbx_description
1 polymer ?
#
loop_
_entity_poly.entity_id
_entity_poly.type
_entity_poly.pdbx_seq_one_letter_code
_entity_poly.pdbx_strand_id
1 'polypeptide(L)'
;MDVRKISAIVIFIALSAVGAMIKIPSPIGSIALIVFRPFGGCHTWPGIGAIVAGLGHIISAFIGGMTLGPFHFLIMVEMAVLTWMFSILYINGKKVGAFFLFFISNAFVLALPFVFDQPWLYTLLVPGLTVATAVNVVLAVLYCRA
;
A
#
# COMPACT_ATOMS: atom_id res chain seq x y z
N MET A 1 7.63 23.90 4.64
CA MET A 1 7.67 22.52 5.16
C MET A 1 8.79 22.45 6.19
N ASP A 2 8.57 21.84 7.35
CA ASP A 2 9.59 21.72 8.40
C ASP A 2 10.56 20.56 8.09
N VAL A 3 11.85 20.72 8.39
CA VAL A 3 12.91 19.71 8.20
C VAL A 3 12.56 18.40 8.92
N ARG A 4 11.90 18.47 10.08
CA ARG A 4 11.46 17.27 10.82
C ARG A 4 10.44 16.46 10.02
N LYS A 5 9.54 17.14 9.29
CA LYS A 5 8.53 16.50 8.44
C LYS A 5 9.16 15.81 7.23
N ILE A 6 10.12 16.48 6.58
CA ILE A 6 10.87 15.92 5.44
C ILE A 6 11.65 14.67 5.89
N SER A 7 12.32 14.75 7.04
CA SER A 7 13.08 13.63 7.59
C SER A 7 12.20 12.42 7.88
N ALA A 8 11.02 12.63 8.47
CA ALA A 8 10.06 11.56 8.71
C ALA A 8 9.56 10.90 7.41
N ILE A 9 9.25 11.71 6.38
CA ILE A 9 8.87 11.19 5.05
C ILE A 9 9.95 10.26 4.50
N VAL A 10 11.21 10.71 4.51
CA VAL A 10 12.34 9.94 3.97
C VAL A 10 12.54 8.63 4.75
N ILE A 11 12.43 8.65 6.08
CA ILE A 11 12.53 7.45 6.91
C ILE A 11 11.42 6.46 6.56
N PHE A 12 10.17 6.92 6.40
CA PHE A 12 9.07 6.01 6.05
C PHE A 12 9.18 5.46 4.62
N ILE A 13 9.69 6.24 3.67
CA ILE A 13 10.02 5.75 2.32
C ILE A 13 11.11 4.68 2.40
N ALA A 14 12.17 4.91 3.18
CA ALA A 14 13.25 3.93 3.38
C ALA A 14 12.73 2.64 4.02
N LEU A 15 11.88 2.74 5.05
CA LEU A 15 11.22 1.57 5.66
C LEU A 15 10.30 0.84 4.68
N SER A 16 9.61 1.57 3.79
CA SER A 16 8.84 0.96 2.70
C SER A 16 9.74 0.19 1.73
N ALA A 17 10.93 0.69 1.43
CA ALA A 17 11.89 0.00 0.56
C ALA A 17 12.43 -1.28 1.23
N VAL A 18 12.72 -1.24 2.54
CA VAL A 18 13.13 -2.44 3.30
C VAL A 18 12.00 -3.46 3.37
N GLY A 19 10.76 -3.04 3.65
CA GLY A 19 9.59 -3.92 3.61
C GLY A 19 9.38 -4.53 2.23
N ALA A 20 9.66 -3.77 1.16
CA ALA A 20 9.58 -4.27 -0.21
C ALA A 20 10.52 -5.45 -0.52
N MET A 21 11.60 -5.59 0.22
CA MET A 21 12.52 -6.73 0.09
C MET A 21 11.96 -8.00 0.73
N ILE A 22 11.02 -7.88 1.68
CA ILE A 22 10.35 -9.03 2.30
C ILE A 22 9.21 -9.46 1.38
N LYS A 23 9.45 -10.52 0.63
CA LYS A 23 8.59 -10.98 -0.46
C LYS A 23 7.76 -12.20 -0.02
N ILE A 24 6.44 -12.11 -0.15
CA ILE A 24 5.53 -13.25 -0.04
C ILE A 24 5.36 -13.85 -1.45
N PRO A 25 5.60 -15.15 -1.65
CA PRO A 25 5.42 -15.79 -2.95
C PRO A 25 3.96 -15.72 -3.42
N SER A 26 3.76 -15.43 -4.71
CA SER A 26 2.46 -15.28 -5.36
C SER A 26 2.49 -15.92 -6.75
N PRO A 27 1.36 -16.40 -7.30
CA PRO A 27 1.31 -17.00 -8.63
C PRO A 27 1.87 -16.13 -9.77
N ILE A 28 1.88 -14.80 -9.61
CA ILE A 28 2.39 -13.83 -10.61
C ILE A 28 3.70 -13.16 -10.15
N GLY A 29 4.47 -13.81 -9.28
CA GLY A 29 5.75 -13.32 -8.79
C GLY A 29 5.79 -13.23 -7.28
N SER A 30 6.15 -12.07 -6.74
CA SER A 30 6.22 -11.87 -5.29
C SER A 30 5.46 -10.63 -4.89
N ILE A 31 4.61 -10.74 -3.88
CA ILE A 31 3.93 -9.59 -3.31
C ILE A 31 4.72 -9.16 -2.09
N ALA A 32 5.22 -7.93 -2.14
CA ALA A 32 5.96 -7.35 -1.06
C ALA A 32 5.10 -7.19 0.21
N LEU A 33 5.65 -7.57 1.35
CA LEU A 33 5.09 -7.35 2.67
C LEU A 33 5.41 -5.91 3.08
N ILE A 34 4.45 -5.00 2.96
CA ILE A 34 4.72 -3.58 3.17
C ILE A 34 3.88 -3.03 4.31
N VAL A 35 4.32 -3.44 5.50
CA VAL A 35 3.82 -3.08 6.82
C VAL A 35 3.88 -1.58 7.09
N PHE A 36 4.74 -0.82 6.39
CA PHE A 36 5.06 0.57 6.75
C PHE A 36 4.40 1.64 5.86
N ARG A 37 3.87 1.30 4.68
CA ARG A 37 3.39 2.27 3.67
C ARG A 37 2.25 3.18 4.16
N PRO A 38 1.17 2.66 4.77
CA PRO A 38 -0.01 3.45 5.11
C PRO A 38 -0.17 3.78 6.59
N PHE A 39 0.82 3.52 7.46
CA PHE A 39 0.60 3.66 8.92
C PHE A 39 1.54 4.65 9.60
N GLY A 40 2.77 4.81 9.10
CA GLY A 40 3.75 5.73 9.67
C GLY A 40 3.42 7.21 9.49
N GLY A 41 3.03 7.63 8.27
CA GLY A 41 2.67 9.01 7.95
C GLY A 41 1.18 9.33 8.15
N CYS A 42 0.32 8.31 8.10
CA CYS A 42 -1.14 8.45 8.02
C CYS A 42 -1.79 8.84 9.34
N HIS A 43 -1.13 8.52 10.46
CA HIS A 43 -1.57 8.93 11.80
C HIS A 43 -1.43 10.43 12.04
N THR A 44 -0.52 11.09 11.33
CA THR A 44 -0.15 12.48 11.61
C THR A 44 -0.55 13.41 10.48
N TRP A 45 -0.41 12.98 9.21
CA TRP A 45 -0.66 13.83 8.03
C TRP A 45 -1.11 13.00 6.82
N PRO A 46 -2.40 13.06 6.42
CA PRO A 46 -2.94 12.29 5.31
C PRO A 46 -2.17 12.43 3.98
N GLY A 47 -1.76 13.65 3.63
CA GLY A 47 -1.04 13.90 2.38
C GLY A 47 0.38 13.31 2.36
N ILE A 48 1.04 13.24 3.52
CA ILE A 48 2.36 12.63 3.64
C ILE A 48 2.27 11.11 3.48
N GLY A 49 1.26 10.50 4.12
CA GLY A 49 0.98 9.07 3.96
C GLY A 49 0.77 8.66 2.50
N ALA A 50 0.02 9.46 1.74
CA ALA A 50 -0.23 9.24 0.32
C ALA A 50 1.06 9.22 -0.51
N ILE A 51 1.95 10.19 -0.29
CA ILE A 51 3.23 10.29 -1.01
C ILE A 51 4.13 9.09 -0.69
N VAL A 52 4.24 8.74 0.59
CA VAL A 52 5.04 7.60 1.04
C VAL A 52 4.51 6.29 0.43
N ALA A 53 3.18 6.10 0.40
CA ALA A 53 2.58 4.89 -0.16
C ALA A 53 2.77 4.79 -1.67
N GLY A 54 2.55 5.88 -2.41
CA GLY A 54 2.77 5.93 -3.86
C GLY A 54 4.23 5.67 -4.22
N LEU A 55 5.15 6.46 -3.69
CA LEU A 55 6.59 6.30 -3.97
C LEU A 55 7.11 4.94 -3.50
N GLY A 56 6.65 4.47 -2.34
CA GLY A 56 6.98 3.15 -1.84
C GLY A 56 6.48 2.02 -2.74
N HIS A 57 5.33 2.18 -3.42
CA HIS A 57 4.86 1.22 -4.42
C HIS A 57 5.80 1.16 -5.62
N ILE A 58 6.21 2.30 -6.18
CA ILE A 58 7.13 2.34 -7.32
C ILE A 58 8.49 1.75 -6.97
N ILE A 59 9.08 2.13 -5.82
CA ILE A 59 10.36 1.57 -5.37
C ILE A 59 10.24 0.06 -5.20
N SER A 60 9.14 -0.41 -4.61
CA SER A 60 8.87 -1.85 -4.47
C SER A 60 8.73 -2.55 -5.82
N ALA A 61 8.09 -1.92 -6.79
CA ALA A 61 7.91 -2.46 -8.13
C ALA A 61 9.26 -2.57 -8.87
N PHE A 62 10.12 -1.56 -8.74
CA PHE A 62 11.48 -1.59 -9.26
C PHE A 62 12.31 -2.74 -8.65
N ILE A 63 12.28 -2.92 -7.32
CA ILE A 63 12.95 -4.04 -6.63
C ILE A 63 12.30 -5.40 -7.00
N GLY A 64 11.03 -5.38 -7.37
CA GLY A 64 10.27 -6.53 -7.84
C GLY A 64 10.54 -6.91 -9.30
N GLY A 65 11.29 -6.10 -10.06
CA GLY A 65 11.57 -6.35 -11.47
C GLY A 65 10.50 -5.81 -12.44
N MET A 66 9.56 -4.98 -11.98
CA MET A 66 8.53 -4.31 -12.80
C MET A 66 7.73 -5.27 -13.69
N THR A 67 7.23 -6.38 -13.13
CA THR A 67 6.52 -7.42 -13.89
C THR A 67 5.26 -6.91 -14.61
N LEU A 68 4.58 -5.90 -14.03
CA LEU A 68 3.42 -5.24 -14.65
C LEU A 68 3.81 -4.00 -15.48
N GLY A 69 5.11 -3.68 -15.58
CA GLY A 69 5.59 -2.57 -16.41
C GLY A 69 4.95 -1.21 -16.04
N PRO A 70 4.49 -0.42 -17.04
CA PRO A 70 3.92 0.91 -16.82
C PRO A 70 2.69 0.95 -15.92
N PHE A 71 1.97 -0.17 -15.75
CA PHE A 71 0.79 -0.22 -14.90
C PHE A 71 1.11 0.11 -13.43
N HIS A 72 2.36 -0.02 -12.98
CA HIS A 72 2.77 0.41 -11.64
C HIS A 72 2.59 1.92 -11.39
N PHE A 73 2.64 2.77 -12.42
CA PHE A 73 2.35 4.21 -12.27
C PHE A 73 0.86 4.47 -12.02
N LEU A 74 -0.02 3.67 -12.63
CA LEU A 74 -1.45 3.71 -12.34
C LEU A 74 -1.70 3.29 -10.89
N ILE A 75 -1.18 2.11 -10.50
CA ILE A 75 -1.35 1.57 -9.14
C ILE A 75 -0.70 2.50 -8.10
N MET A 76 0.41 3.17 -8.41
CA MET A 76 1.01 4.18 -7.53
C MET A 76 0.00 5.27 -7.16
N VAL A 77 -0.74 5.80 -8.14
CA VAL A 77 -1.73 6.85 -7.91
C VAL A 77 -2.89 6.31 -7.08
N GLU A 78 -3.38 5.12 -7.42
CA GLU A 78 -4.46 4.47 -6.65
C GLU A 78 -4.04 4.20 -5.19
N MET A 79 -2.81 3.74 -4.96
CA MET A 79 -2.23 3.53 -3.63
C MET A 79 -2.10 4.83 -2.83
N ALA A 80 -1.72 5.93 -3.49
CA ALA A 80 -1.64 7.24 -2.86
C ALA A 80 -3.04 7.71 -2.41
N VAL A 81 -4.05 7.61 -3.28
CA VAL A 81 -5.44 7.96 -2.98
C VAL A 81 -6.01 7.09 -1.87
N LEU A 82 -5.81 5.77 -1.95
CA LEU A 82 -6.27 4.83 -0.94
C LEU A 82 -5.71 5.17 0.45
N THR A 83 -4.41 5.43 0.50
CA THR A 83 -3.71 5.73 1.75
C THR A 83 -4.14 7.08 2.32
N TRP A 84 -4.40 8.07 1.46
CA TRP A 84 -4.97 9.35 1.86
C TRP A 84 -6.36 9.18 2.49
N MET A 85 -7.26 8.43 1.84
CA MET A 85 -8.60 8.14 2.37
C MET A 85 -8.54 7.37 3.70
N PHE A 86 -7.67 6.36 3.77
CA PHE A 86 -7.40 5.62 5.01
C PHE A 86 -7.01 6.56 6.14
N SER A 87 -6.04 7.46 5.88
CA SER A 87 -5.55 8.43 6.86
C SER A 87 -6.67 9.34 7.37
N ILE A 88 -7.51 9.87 6.47
CA ILE A 88 -8.63 10.74 6.83
C ILE A 88 -9.61 10.01 7.74
N LEU A 89 -9.98 8.77 7.41
CA LEU A 89 -10.90 8.00 8.25
C LEU A 89 -10.27 7.68 9.61
N TYR A 90 -8.99 7.35 9.62
CA TYR A 90 -8.26 6.99 10.83
C TYR A 90 -8.16 8.15 11.82
N ILE A 91 -7.74 9.35 11.37
CA ILE A 91 -7.60 10.53 12.24
C ILE A 91 -8.96 11.04 12.75
N ASN A 92 -10.05 10.78 12.03
CA ASN A 92 -11.42 11.11 12.45
C ASN A 92 -12.03 10.06 13.39
N GLY A 93 -11.23 9.14 13.93
CA GLY A 93 -11.68 8.12 14.89
C GLY A 93 -12.41 6.93 14.27
N LYS A 94 -12.61 6.90 12.94
CA LYS A 94 -13.29 5.80 12.23
C LYS A 94 -12.32 4.67 11.89
N LYS A 95 -11.56 4.18 12.88
CA LYS A 95 -10.46 3.21 12.67
C LYS A 95 -10.91 1.93 11.97
N VAL A 96 -12.02 1.32 12.41
CA VAL A 96 -12.55 0.08 11.82
C VAL A 96 -12.91 0.30 10.34
N GLY A 97 -13.59 1.41 10.04
CA GLY A 97 -13.92 1.79 8.66
C GLY A 97 -12.69 2.05 7.80
N ALA A 98 -11.63 2.64 8.37
CA ALA A 98 -10.37 2.85 7.68
C ALA A 98 -9.73 1.50 7.28
N PHE A 99 -9.57 0.56 8.23
CA PHE A 99 -9.00 -0.76 7.94
C PHE A 99 -9.86 -1.56 6.96
N PHE A 100 -11.18 -1.49 7.07
CA PHE A 100 -12.09 -2.15 6.14
C PHE A 100 -11.97 -1.57 4.72
N LEU A 101 -11.96 -0.25 4.58
CA LEU A 101 -11.73 0.42 3.29
C LEU A 101 -10.39 0.01 2.68
N PHE A 102 -9.32 0.04 3.48
CA PHE A 102 -7.99 -0.35 3.02
C PHE A 102 -7.97 -1.81 2.57
N PHE A 103 -8.58 -2.71 3.34
CA PHE A 103 -8.62 -4.13 2.98
C PHE A 103 -9.34 -4.37 1.67
N ILE A 104 -10.58 -3.89 1.55
CA ILE A 104 -11.40 -4.12 0.35
C ILE A 104 -10.76 -3.49 -0.88
N SER A 105 -10.30 -2.24 -0.75
CA SER A 105 -9.75 -1.55 -1.91
C SER A 105 -8.39 -2.11 -2.34
N ASN A 106 -7.52 -2.46 -1.40
CA ASN A 106 -6.20 -3.02 -1.74
C ASN A 106 -6.30 -4.46 -2.28
N ALA A 107 -7.26 -5.25 -1.80
CA ALA A 107 -7.46 -6.62 -2.25
C ALA A 107 -8.20 -6.71 -3.60
N PHE A 108 -9.21 -5.85 -3.82
CA PHE A 108 -10.12 -5.96 -4.97
C PHE A 108 -10.09 -4.76 -5.91
N VAL A 109 -10.10 -3.53 -5.37
CA VAL A 109 -10.26 -2.29 -6.17
C VAL A 109 -9.01 -1.98 -6.98
N LEU A 110 -7.81 -2.11 -6.42
CA LEU A 110 -6.55 -1.86 -7.15
C LEU A 110 -6.34 -2.78 -8.35
N ALA A 111 -7.00 -3.94 -8.36
CA ALA A 111 -6.93 -4.86 -9.48
C ALA A 111 -8.03 -4.60 -10.53
N LEU A 112 -9.04 -3.76 -10.23
CA LEU A 112 -10.14 -3.47 -11.16
C LEU A 112 -9.73 -2.94 -12.52
N PRO A 113 -8.67 -2.10 -12.68
CA PRO A 113 -8.22 -1.70 -14.01
C PRO A 113 -7.92 -2.89 -14.92
N PHE A 114 -7.47 -4.01 -14.36
CA PHE A 114 -7.17 -5.23 -15.12
C PHE A 114 -8.41 -6.05 -15.46
N VAL A 115 -9.56 -5.85 -14.82
CA VAL A 115 -10.78 -6.64 -15.11
C VAL A 115 -11.27 -6.40 -16.52
N PHE A 116 -11.17 -5.18 -17.03
CA PHE A 116 -11.70 -4.82 -18.35
C PHE A 116 -10.77 -5.24 -19.48
N ASP A 117 -9.46 -5.06 -19.31
CA ASP A 117 -8.47 -5.36 -20.36
C ASP A 117 -7.94 -6.80 -20.28
N GLN A 118 -7.71 -7.32 -19.07
CA GLN A 118 -7.09 -8.64 -18.83
C GLN A 118 -7.73 -9.39 -17.65
N PRO A 119 -8.95 -9.94 -17.81
CA PRO A 119 -9.69 -10.61 -16.73
C PRO A 119 -8.92 -11.75 -16.04
N TRP A 120 -8.08 -12.47 -16.80
CA TRP A 120 -7.25 -13.56 -16.27
C TRP A 120 -6.20 -13.03 -15.27
N LEU A 121 -5.61 -11.85 -15.53
CA LEU A 121 -4.64 -11.22 -14.66
C LEU A 121 -5.27 -10.81 -13.33
N TYR A 122 -6.51 -10.28 -13.36
CA TYR A 122 -7.28 -10.00 -12.16
C TYR A 122 -7.46 -11.25 -11.28
N THR A 123 -7.92 -12.35 -11.87
CA THR A 123 -8.16 -13.59 -11.10
C THR A 123 -6.91 -14.17 -10.44
N LEU A 124 -5.74 -13.98 -11.04
CA LEU A 124 -4.47 -14.43 -10.49
C LEU A 124 -3.91 -13.47 -9.42
N LEU A 125 -4.18 -12.16 -9.54
CA LEU A 125 -3.67 -11.14 -8.61
C LEU A 125 -4.46 -11.12 -7.29
N VAL A 126 -5.79 -11.25 -7.35
CA VAL A 126 -6.69 -11.09 -6.20
C VAL A 126 -6.34 -12.00 -5.01
N PRO A 127 -6.07 -13.31 -5.17
CA PRO A 127 -5.74 -14.17 -4.03
C PRO A 127 -4.47 -13.70 -3.31
N GLY A 128 -3.43 -13.39 -4.07
CA GLY A 128 -2.17 -12.90 -3.51
C GLY A 128 -2.33 -11.53 -2.85
N LEU A 129 -3.03 -10.59 -3.50
CA LEU A 129 -3.31 -9.27 -2.94
C LEU A 129 -4.13 -9.37 -1.65
N THR A 130 -5.08 -10.28 -1.58
CA THR A 130 -5.91 -10.54 -0.39
C THR A 130 -5.03 -11.01 0.78
N VAL A 131 -4.18 -12.03 0.57
CA VAL A 131 -3.28 -12.55 1.61
C VAL A 131 -2.30 -11.47 2.07
N ALA A 132 -1.63 -10.78 1.14
CA ALA A 132 -0.68 -9.74 1.48
C ALA A 132 -1.35 -8.58 2.24
N THR A 133 -2.56 -8.19 1.83
CA THR A 133 -3.33 -7.15 2.51
C THR A 133 -3.77 -7.58 3.91
N ALA A 134 -4.21 -8.83 4.08
CA ALA A 134 -4.56 -9.38 5.39
C ALA A 134 -3.38 -9.29 6.36
N VAL A 135 -2.19 -9.72 5.93
CA VAL A 135 -0.98 -9.64 6.76
C VAL A 135 -0.61 -8.19 7.08
N ASN A 136 -0.69 -7.28 6.10
CA ASN A 136 -0.43 -5.85 6.32
C ASN A 136 -1.41 -5.24 7.34
N VAL A 137 -2.70 -5.57 7.26
CA VAL A 137 -3.73 -5.09 8.20
C VAL A 137 -3.50 -5.65 9.61
N VAL A 138 -3.20 -6.94 9.74
CA VAL A 138 -2.90 -7.56 11.05
C VAL A 138 -1.70 -6.87 11.71
N LEU A 139 -0.60 -6.71 10.98
CA LEU A 139 0.59 -6.05 11.50
C LEU A 139 0.34 -4.57 11.83
N ALA A 140 -0.50 -3.90 11.05
CA ALA A 140 -0.90 -2.53 11.33
C ALA A 140 -1.74 -2.41 12.60
N VAL A 141 -2.68 -3.32 12.84
CA VAL A 141 -3.46 -3.35 14.10
C VAL A 141 -2.52 -3.55 15.30
N LEU A 142 -1.56 -4.47 15.19
CA LEU A 142 -0.56 -4.72 16.23
C LEU A 142 0.32 -3.48 16.50
N TYR A 143 0.75 -2.78 15.46
CA TYR A 143 1.65 -1.62 15.59
C TYR A 143 0.91 -0.34 16.01
N CYS A 144 -0.26 -0.07 15.43
CA CYS A 144 -1.00 1.18 15.68
C CYS A 144 -1.84 1.19 16.96
N ARG A 145 -1.89 0.09 17.73
CA ARG A 145 -2.81 -0.06 18.89
C ARG A 145 -4.20 0.49 18.55
N ALA A 146 -4.84 -0.15 17.57
CA ALA A 146 -6.21 0.18 17.18
C ALA A 146 -7.17 0.00 18.36
#